data_AF-J7XPD8-F1
#
_entry.id   AF-J7XPD8-F1
#
_cell.length_a   1.000
_cell.length_b   1.000
_cell.length_c   1.000
_cell.angle_alpha   90.00
_cell.angle_beta   90.00
_cell.angle_gamma   90.00
#
_symmetry.space_group_name_H-M   'P 1'
#
loop_
_entity.id
_entity.type
_entity.pdbx_description
1 polymer ?
#
loop_
_entity_poly.entity_id
_entity_poly.type
_entity_poly.pdbx_seq_one_letter_code
_entity_poly.pdbx_strand_id
1 'polypeptide(L)'
;MSRFNDNQNKYSNPCFPTSAGRIPTTPTIPITKAQIRTFRAIINDLIKIIPKLFANPSPKNIEDLIDTLHLLSKFICSLDTTSALKAQGLAIIKNLITILKNPTFVASAVFIELQNLINYILYITKLFRIDPCTLQELLKLIAELQTTLVNSASFGRGPTGPTGPQGNTGA
;
A
#
# COMPACT_ATOMS: atom_id res chain seq x y z
N MET A 1 -31.41 -66.84 -15.49
CA MET A 1 -29.95 -66.61 -15.57
C MET A 1 -29.71 -65.20 -16.09
N SER A 2 -28.76 -64.48 -15.46
CA SER A 2 -28.28 -63.09 -15.74
C SER A 2 -29.27 -61.94 -15.51
N ARG A 3 -29.10 -61.08 -14.49
CA ARG A 3 -28.12 -59.96 -14.32
C ARG A 3 -28.31 -58.89 -15.42
N PHE A 4 -28.49 -57.58 -15.18
CA PHE A 4 -27.80 -56.65 -14.28
C PHE A 4 -28.68 -55.44 -13.92
N ASN A 5 -28.25 -54.74 -12.86
CA ASN A 5 -28.88 -53.62 -12.18
C ASN A 5 -28.24 -52.30 -12.66
N ASP A 6 -28.92 -51.49 -13.47
CA ASP A 6 -28.48 -50.12 -13.82
C ASP A 6 -29.21 -49.08 -12.96
N ASN A 7 -28.61 -48.85 -11.81
CA ASN A 7 -28.96 -47.79 -10.88
C ASN A 7 -27.90 -46.70 -11.00
N GLN A 8 -28.04 -45.76 -11.95
CA GLN A 8 -27.21 -44.55 -11.98
C GLN A 8 -27.79 -43.48 -12.90
N ASN A 9 -28.74 -42.70 -12.38
CA ASN A 9 -28.94 -41.35 -12.91
C ASN A 9 -29.42 -40.37 -11.82
N LYS A 10 -28.59 -40.16 -10.81
CA LYS A 10 -28.61 -38.95 -9.98
C LYS A 10 -27.32 -38.20 -10.28
N TYR A 11 -27.32 -37.41 -11.36
CA TYR A 11 -26.33 -36.36 -11.51
C TYR A 11 -26.59 -35.35 -10.38
N SER A 12 -25.86 -35.52 -9.27
CA SER A 12 -25.67 -34.45 -8.31
C SER A 12 -24.99 -33.32 -9.07
N ASN A 13 -25.72 -32.23 -9.32
CA ASN A 13 -25.08 -30.99 -9.74
C ASN A 13 -23.97 -30.70 -8.71
N PRO A 14 -22.71 -30.52 -9.13
CA PRO A 14 -21.69 -30.10 -8.19
C PRO A 14 -22.12 -28.75 -7.64
N CYS A 15 -22.41 -28.71 -6.34
CA CYS A 15 -22.49 -27.46 -5.59
C CYS A 15 -21.08 -26.86 -5.54
N PHE A 16 -20.65 -26.25 -6.63
CA PHE A 16 -19.52 -25.35 -6.57
C PHE A 16 -19.94 -24.19 -5.67
N PRO A 17 -19.23 -23.94 -4.54
CA PRO A 17 -19.42 -22.69 -3.84
C PRO A 17 -19.05 -21.58 -4.83
N THR A 18 -20.03 -20.78 -5.24
CA THR A 18 -19.79 -19.55 -6.00
C THR A 18 -18.94 -18.63 -5.13
N SER A 19 -17.62 -18.75 -5.28
CA SER A 19 -16.60 -17.79 -4.85
C SER A 19 -16.73 -17.25 -3.41
N ALA A 20 -16.74 -18.12 -2.41
CA ALA A 20 -16.36 -17.73 -1.05
C ALA A 20 -14.83 -17.56 -1.00
N GLY A 21 -14.33 -16.39 -1.43
CA GLY A 21 -12.89 -16.12 -1.46
C GLY A 21 -12.44 -15.06 -2.46
N ARG A 22 -13.34 -14.49 -3.27
CA ARG A 22 -12.99 -13.28 -4.02
C ARG A 22 -13.04 -12.10 -3.05
N ILE A 23 -11.90 -11.41 -2.90
CA ILE A 23 -11.85 -10.06 -2.34
C ILE A 23 -12.95 -9.26 -3.07
N PRO A 24 -13.85 -8.56 -2.37
CA PRO A 24 -14.82 -7.71 -3.03
C PRO A 24 -14.08 -6.73 -3.95
N THR A 25 -14.14 -6.94 -5.26
CA THR A 25 -13.65 -6.00 -6.26
C THR A 25 -14.66 -4.89 -6.51
N THR A 26 -15.79 -4.94 -5.81
CA THR A 26 -16.84 -3.93 -5.84
C THR A 26 -16.42 -2.78 -4.93
N PRO A 27 -16.35 -1.55 -5.44
CA PRO A 27 -16.13 -0.38 -4.60
C PRO A 27 -17.21 -0.27 -3.52
N THR A 28 -16.80 -0.21 -2.25
CA THR A 28 -17.71 -0.26 -1.09
C THR A 28 -17.68 0.99 -0.22
N ILE A 29 -16.59 1.75 -0.21
CA ILE A 29 -16.40 2.90 0.69
C ILE A 29 -16.87 4.18 -0.03
N PRO A 30 -17.94 4.84 0.43
CA PRO A 30 -18.32 6.14 -0.11
C PRO A 30 -17.27 7.19 0.28
N ILE A 31 -16.96 8.10 -0.63
CA ILE A 31 -16.00 9.19 -0.40
C ILE A 31 -16.45 10.45 -1.12
N THR A 32 -16.29 11.60 -0.46
CA THR A 32 -16.67 12.91 -1.00
C THR A 32 -15.53 13.54 -1.80
N LYS A 33 -15.85 14.50 -2.67
CA LYS A 33 -14.83 15.28 -3.41
C LYS A 33 -13.84 16.00 -2.47
N ALA A 34 -14.31 16.47 -1.32
CA ALA A 34 -13.45 17.10 -0.32
C ALA A 34 -12.46 16.09 0.28
N GLN A 35 -12.94 14.90 0.66
CA GLN A 35 -12.08 13.82 1.15
C GLN A 35 -11.06 13.38 0.10
N ILE A 36 -11.42 13.31 -1.19
CA ILE A 36 -10.47 13.00 -2.27
C ILE A 36 -9.37 14.05 -2.37
N ARG A 37 -9.70 15.34 -2.25
CA ARG A 37 -8.71 16.44 -2.24
C ARG A 37 -7.76 16.32 -1.06
N THR A 38 -8.30 16.07 0.14
CA THR A 38 -7.49 15.85 1.36
C THR A 38 -6.57 14.64 1.21
N PHE A 39 -7.10 13.53 0.71
CA PHE A 39 -6.33 12.31 0.48
C PHE A 39 -5.19 12.52 -0.50
N ARG A 40 -5.46 13.21 -1.61
CA ARG A 40 -4.44 13.60 -2.59
C ARG A 40 -3.37 14.48 -1.96
N ALA A 41 -3.74 15.46 -1.14
CA ALA A 41 -2.76 16.32 -0.46
C ALA A 41 -1.83 15.50 0.45
N ILE A 42 -2.42 14.62 1.28
CA ILE A 42 -1.66 13.73 2.17
C ILE A 42 -0.66 12.86 1.39
N ILE A 43 -1.09 12.23 0.28
CA ILE A 43 -0.19 11.41 -0.54
C ILE A 43 0.96 12.26 -1.10
N ASN A 44 0.68 13.46 -1.61
CA ASN A 44 1.70 14.36 -2.14
C ASN A 44 2.69 14.82 -1.05
N ASP A 45 2.22 15.07 0.17
CA ASP A 45 3.09 15.43 1.28
C ASP A 45 4.00 14.27 1.67
N LEU A 46 3.47 13.04 1.71
CA LEU A 46 4.28 11.83 1.91
C LEU A 46 5.36 11.67 0.82
N ILE A 47 5.01 11.86 -0.46
CA ILE A 47 5.97 11.82 -1.59
C ILE A 47 7.13 12.81 -1.37
N LYS A 48 6.84 14.01 -0.84
CA LYS A 48 7.87 15.04 -0.62
C LYS A 48 8.71 14.81 0.63
N ILE A 49 8.11 14.29 1.70
CA ILE A 49 8.75 14.16 3.02
C ILE A 49 9.62 12.91 3.08
N ILE A 50 9.20 11.79 2.49
CA ILE A 50 9.93 10.51 2.57
C ILE A 50 11.39 10.65 2.08
N PRO A 51 11.69 11.21 0.89
CA PRO A 51 13.07 11.38 0.44
C PRO A 51 13.91 12.22 1.40
N LYS A 52 13.34 13.30 1.95
CA LYS A 52 14.02 14.19 2.89
C LYS A 52 14.35 13.48 4.19
N LEU A 53 13.43 12.66 4.69
CA LEU A 53 13.61 11.87 5.89
C LEU A 53 14.76 10.86 5.73
N PHE A 54 14.77 10.09 4.64
CA PHE A 54 15.82 9.09 4.40
C PHE A 54 17.17 9.72 4.06
N ALA A 55 17.20 10.90 3.43
CA ALA A 55 18.45 11.63 3.18
C ALA A 55 19.03 12.26 4.46
N ASN A 56 18.18 12.78 5.34
CA ASN A 56 18.59 13.39 6.61
C ASN A 56 17.49 13.23 7.66
N PRO A 57 17.61 12.28 8.60
CA PRO A 57 16.61 12.05 9.65
C PRO A 57 16.72 13.08 10.79
N SER A 58 16.61 14.37 10.44
CA SER A 58 16.57 15.45 11.41
C SER A 58 15.26 15.45 12.20
N PRO A 59 15.23 15.97 13.44
CA PRO A 59 14.01 16.06 14.25
C PRO A 59 12.86 16.72 13.49
N LYS A 60 13.16 17.76 12.70
CA LYS A 60 12.17 18.44 11.86
C LYS A 60 11.57 17.55 10.79
N ASN A 61 12.39 16.80 10.05
CA ASN A 61 11.88 15.88 9.02
C ASN A 61 11.07 14.73 9.62
N ILE A 62 11.41 14.31 10.83
CA ILE A 62 10.65 13.31 11.60
C ILE A 62 9.29 13.89 12.03
N GLU A 63 9.27 15.12 12.55
CA GLU A 63 8.06 15.83 12.95
C GLU A 63 7.12 16.06 11.76
N ASP A 64 7.65 16.54 10.62
CA ASP A 64 6.88 16.72 9.38
C ASP A 64 6.19 15.41 8.94
N LEU A 65 6.88 14.27 9.05
CA LEU A 65 6.28 12.97 8.75
C LEU A 65 5.20 12.60 9.78
N ILE A 66 5.47 12.76 11.08
CA ILE A 66 4.51 12.46 12.15
C ILE A 66 3.23 13.27 11.97
N ASP A 67 3.33 14.56 11.63
CA ASP A 67 2.16 15.41 11.38
C ASP A 67 1.35 14.94 10.18
N THR A 68 2.02 14.55 9.10
CA THR A 68 1.38 13.96 7.93
C THR A 68 0.66 12.64 8.28
N LEU A 69 1.26 11.82 9.15
CA LEU A 69 0.64 10.59 9.67
C LEU A 69 -0.57 10.85 10.57
N HIS A 70 -0.57 11.94 11.35
CA HIS A 70 -1.75 12.37 12.11
C HIS A 70 -2.87 12.85 11.19
N LEU A 71 -2.54 13.58 10.11
CA LEU A 71 -3.53 13.96 9.07
C LEU A 71 -4.14 12.71 8.41
N LEU A 72 -3.31 11.72 8.08
CA LEU A 72 -3.77 10.44 7.54
C LEU A 72 -4.65 9.68 8.55
N SER A 73 -4.30 9.68 9.84
CA SER A 73 -5.13 9.08 10.88
C SER A 73 -6.52 9.72 10.95
N LYS A 74 -6.58 11.06 10.93
CA LYS A 74 -7.86 11.80 10.89
C LYS A 74 -8.66 11.46 9.63
N PHE A 75 -7.99 11.38 8.48
CA PHE A 75 -8.62 10.97 7.23
C PHE A 75 -9.23 9.57 7.33
N ILE A 76 -8.48 8.56 7.81
CA ILE A 76 -8.97 7.19 8.00
C ILE A 76 -10.18 7.16 8.95
N CYS A 77 -10.14 7.91 10.05
CA CYS A 77 -11.26 8.01 10.97
C CYS A 77 -12.53 8.57 10.30
N SER A 78 -12.38 9.50 9.35
CA SER A 78 -13.48 10.14 8.61
C SER A 78 -14.14 9.25 7.56
N LEU A 79 -13.49 8.15 7.15
CA LEU A 79 -14.05 7.24 6.15
C LEU A 79 -15.23 6.45 6.73
N ASP A 80 -16.24 6.20 5.91
CA ASP A 80 -17.34 5.31 6.29
C ASP A 80 -16.97 3.86 5.91
N THR A 81 -16.26 3.19 6.82
CA THR A 81 -15.76 1.83 6.63
C THR A 81 -15.76 1.06 7.95
N THR A 82 -15.50 -0.25 7.89
CA THR A 82 -15.55 -1.13 9.05
C THR A 82 -14.53 -0.74 10.12
N SER A 83 -14.90 -0.93 11.38
CA SER A 83 -14.01 -0.66 12.52
C SER A 83 -12.70 -1.44 12.42
N ALA A 84 -12.74 -2.67 11.91
CA ALA A 84 -11.54 -3.49 11.68
C ALA A 84 -10.60 -2.84 10.66
N LEU A 85 -11.13 -2.30 9.55
CA LEU A 85 -10.29 -1.65 8.54
C LEU A 85 -9.67 -0.35 9.06
N LYS A 86 -10.42 0.43 9.85
CA LYS A 86 -9.88 1.62 10.52
C LYS A 86 -8.78 1.25 11.51
N ALA A 87 -9.04 0.26 12.36
CA ALA A 87 -8.08 -0.21 13.37
C ALA A 87 -6.77 -0.68 12.75
N GLN A 88 -6.84 -1.40 11.62
CA GLN A 88 -5.64 -1.83 10.88
C GLN A 88 -4.78 -0.63 10.44
N GLY A 89 -5.38 0.37 9.79
CA GLY A 89 -4.66 1.56 9.34
C GLY A 89 -4.07 2.36 10.50
N LEU A 90 -4.85 2.55 11.57
CA LEU A 90 -4.40 3.26 12.76
C LEU A 90 -3.29 2.53 13.51
N ALA A 91 -3.31 1.19 13.52
CA ALA A 91 -2.24 0.39 14.14
C ALA A 91 -0.91 0.55 13.39
N ILE A 92 -0.92 0.51 12.05
CA ILE A 92 0.27 0.75 11.23
C ILE A 92 0.82 2.16 11.48
N ILE A 93 -0.05 3.17 11.48
CA ILE A 93 0.37 4.56 11.76
C ILE A 93 0.97 4.69 13.16
N LYS A 94 0.34 4.09 14.17
CA LYS A 94 0.84 4.11 15.55
C LYS A 94 2.22 3.47 15.64
N ASN A 95 2.41 2.30 15.03
CA ASN A 95 3.70 1.61 15.00
C ASN A 95 4.78 2.46 14.32
N LEU A 96 4.45 3.06 13.17
CA LEU A 96 5.38 3.93 12.45
C LEU A 96 5.78 5.15 13.29
N ILE A 97 4.83 5.81 13.96
CA ILE A 97 5.12 6.91 14.89
C ILE A 97 6.00 6.43 16.05
N THR A 98 5.75 5.24 16.59
CA THR A 98 6.59 4.65 17.66
C THR A 98 8.03 4.43 17.18
N ILE A 99 8.23 3.92 15.97
CA ILE A 99 9.57 3.73 15.38
C ILE A 99 10.25 5.08 15.15
N LEU A 100 9.54 6.07 14.62
CA LEU A 100 10.06 7.41 14.34
C LEU A 100 10.46 8.18 15.60
N LYS A 101 9.78 7.95 16.72
CA LYS A 101 10.10 8.55 18.03
C LYS A 101 11.24 7.84 18.77
N ASN A 102 11.78 6.76 18.22
CA ASN A 102 12.94 6.09 18.80
C ASN A 102 14.14 7.07 18.81
N PRO A 103 14.95 7.13 19.89
CA PRO A 103 16.15 7.96 19.94
C PRO A 103 17.12 7.73 18.77
N THR A 104 17.16 6.51 18.23
CA THR A 104 17.98 6.18 17.06
C THR A 104 17.07 5.94 15.86
N PHE A 105 17.34 6.63 14.76
CA PHE A 105 16.61 6.44 13.50
C PHE A 105 17.00 5.10 12.86
N VAL A 106 16.04 4.17 12.77
CA VAL A 106 16.24 2.84 12.18
C VAL A 106 15.60 2.80 10.79
N ALA A 107 16.37 3.13 9.76
CA ALA A 107 15.89 3.26 8.37
C ALA A 107 15.16 2.01 7.85
N SER A 108 15.64 0.80 8.19
CA SER A 108 15.02 -0.47 7.76
C SER A 108 13.63 -0.66 8.36
N ALA A 109 13.46 -0.40 9.66
CA ALA A 109 12.17 -0.50 10.34
C ALA A 109 11.18 0.54 9.80
N VAL A 110 11.63 1.78 9.60
CA VAL A 110 10.83 2.86 9.00
C VAL A 110 10.38 2.48 7.59
N PHE A 111 11.27 1.93 6.77
CA PHE A 111 10.93 1.49 5.42
C PHE A 111 9.89 0.38 5.39
N ILE A 112 10.08 -0.67 6.20
CA ILE A 112 9.13 -1.80 6.26
C ILE A 112 7.74 -1.29 6.65
N GLU A 113 7.66 -0.44 7.67
CA GLU A 113 6.37 0.05 8.15
C GLU A 113 5.73 1.07 7.18
N LEU A 114 6.52 1.87 6.46
CA LEU A 114 6.04 2.69 5.35
C LEU A 114 5.49 1.82 4.20
N GLN A 115 6.11 0.69 3.87
CA GLN A 115 5.57 -0.25 2.87
C GLN A 115 4.22 -0.83 3.32
N ASN A 116 4.09 -1.22 4.59
CA ASN A 116 2.82 -1.66 5.16
C ASN A 116 1.74 -0.58 5.04
N LEU A 117 2.10 0.67 5.33
CA LEU A 117 1.20 1.82 5.21
C LEU A 117 0.76 2.04 3.76
N ILE A 118 1.69 2.02 2.81
CA ILE A 118 1.37 2.23 1.39
C ILE A 118 0.50 1.09 0.85
N ASN A 119 0.75 -0.15 1.24
CA ASN A 119 -0.10 -1.30 0.89
C ASN A 119 -1.52 -1.13 1.43
N TYR A 120 -1.66 -0.65 2.67
CA TYR A 120 -2.96 -0.31 3.23
C TYR A 120 -3.66 0.83 2.46
N ILE A 121 -2.94 1.91 2.16
CA ILE A 121 -3.44 3.06 1.36
C ILE A 121 -3.94 2.58 -0.01
N LEU A 122 -3.16 1.74 -0.69
CA LEU A 122 -3.53 1.16 -1.98
C LEU A 122 -4.80 0.31 -1.86
N TYR A 123 -4.89 -0.52 -0.82
CA TYR A 123 -6.05 -1.36 -0.57
C TYR A 123 -7.33 -0.54 -0.35
N ILE A 124 -7.31 0.45 0.55
CA ILE A 124 -8.49 1.29 0.80
C ILE A 124 -8.89 2.11 -0.43
N THR A 125 -7.91 2.55 -1.23
CA THR A 125 -8.16 3.33 -2.46
C THR A 125 -8.95 2.51 -3.48
N LYS A 126 -8.62 1.22 -3.62
CA LYS A 126 -9.37 0.31 -4.51
C LYS A 126 -10.82 0.09 -4.06
N LEU A 127 -11.12 0.32 -2.79
CA LEU A 127 -12.47 0.20 -2.24
C LEU A 127 -13.29 1.49 -2.38
N PHE A 128 -12.71 2.61 -2.80
CA PHE A 128 -13.45 3.87 -2.94
C PHE A 128 -14.47 3.82 -4.08
N ARG A 129 -15.72 4.17 -3.76
CA ARG A 129 -16.83 4.26 -4.72
C ARG A 129 -16.79 5.59 -5.48
N ILE A 130 -15.86 5.68 -6.43
CA ILE A 130 -15.55 6.85 -7.27
C ILE A 130 -15.52 6.47 -8.75
N ASP A 131 -15.47 7.49 -9.62
CA ASP A 131 -15.33 7.25 -11.05
C ASP A 131 -13.96 6.63 -11.40
N PRO A 132 -13.87 5.80 -12.45
CA PRO A 132 -12.62 5.11 -12.81
C PRO A 132 -11.46 6.06 -13.15
N CYS A 133 -11.75 7.25 -13.68
CA CYS A 133 -10.73 8.24 -14.05
C CYS A 133 -10.03 8.79 -12.79
N THR A 134 -10.81 9.24 -11.82
CA THR A 134 -10.30 9.71 -10.52
C THR A 134 -9.57 8.58 -9.78
N LEU A 135 -10.09 7.35 -9.84
CA LEU A 135 -9.40 6.20 -9.25
C LEU A 135 -8.02 6.00 -9.88
N GLN A 136 -7.92 6.03 -11.21
CA GLN A 136 -6.65 5.87 -11.91
C GLN A 136 -5.63 6.97 -11.54
N GLU A 137 -6.07 8.22 -11.39
CA GLU A 137 -5.20 9.31 -10.93
C GLU A 137 -4.66 9.06 -9.51
N LEU A 138 -5.51 8.59 -8.59
CA LEU A 138 -5.07 8.24 -7.23
C LEU A 138 -4.09 7.06 -7.25
N LEU A 139 -4.34 6.04 -8.05
CA LEU A 139 -3.44 4.89 -8.18
C LEU A 139 -2.08 5.29 -8.75
N LYS A 140 -2.02 6.25 -9.70
CA LYS A 140 -0.76 6.80 -10.21
C LYS A 140 0.04 7.50 -9.11
N LEU A 141 -0.61 8.32 -8.28
CA LEU A 141 0.05 8.98 -7.14
C LEU A 141 0.56 7.96 -6.11
N ILE A 142 -0.19 6.89 -5.85
CA ILE A 142 0.25 5.83 -4.93
C ILE A 142 1.44 5.06 -5.52
N ALA A 143 1.45 4.80 -6.83
CA ALA A 143 2.61 4.18 -7.50
C ALA A 143 3.86 5.08 -7.47
N GLU A 144 3.67 6.40 -7.62
CA GLU A 144 4.74 7.38 -7.44
C GLU A 144 5.28 7.38 -6.01
N LEU A 145 4.40 7.31 -5.00
CA LEU A 145 4.78 7.17 -3.60
C LEU A 145 5.58 5.88 -3.35
N GLN A 146 5.15 4.75 -3.91
CA GLN A 146 5.90 3.47 -3.83
C GLN A 146 7.29 3.60 -4.45
N THR A 147 7.37 4.15 -5.66
CA THR A 147 8.62 4.35 -6.39
C THR A 147 9.56 5.29 -5.61
N THR A 148 9.02 6.36 -5.06
CA THR A 148 9.75 7.33 -4.24
C THR A 148 10.34 6.66 -3.00
N LEU A 149 9.57 5.84 -2.30
CA LEU A 149 10.06 5.12 -1.12
C LEU A 149 11.20 4.16 -1.48
N VAL A 150 11.04 3.36 -2.54
CA VAL A 150 12.06 2.41 -3.01
C VAL A 150 13.35 3.14 -3.41
N ASN A 151 13.25 4.28 -4.11
CA ASN A 151 14.41 5.07 -4.52
C ASN A 151 15.09 5.79 -3.35
N SER A 152 14.31 6.22 -2.36
CA SER A 152 14.83 6.92 -1.17
C SER A 152 15.60 5.97 -0.26
N ALA A 153 15.11 4.74 -0.15
CA ALA A 153 15.69 3.73 0.71
C ALA A 153 16.83 3.01 -0.01
N SER A 154 17.97 3.70 -0.13
CA SER A 154 19.21 3.13 -0.64
C SER A 154 19.81 2.16 0.39
N PHE A 155 19.15 1.03 0.63
CA PHE A 155 19.72 -0.08 1.39
C PHE A 155 20.80 -0.75 0.53
N GLY A 156 22.02 -0.23 0.62
CA GLY A 156 23.19 -0.86 0.00
C GLY A 156 22.98 -1.21 -1.47
N ARG A 157 22.98 -0.19 -2.34
CA ARG A 157 23.60 -0.42 -3.64
C ARG A 157 25.06 -0.73 -3.29
N GLY A 158 25.39 -2.01 -3.15
CA GLY A 158 26.80 -2.43 -3.10
C GLY A 158 27.51 -1.74 -4.28
N PRO A 159 28.80 -1.38 -4.14
CA PRO A 159 29.52 -0.74 -5.24
C PRO A 159 29.22 -1.55 -6.50
N THR A 160 28.65 -0.90 -7.52
CA THR A 160 28.50 -1.53 -8.83
C THR A 160 29.89 -2.04 -9.17
N GLY A 161 30.05 -3.37 -9.26
CA GLY A 161 31.35 -3.95 -9.55
C GLY A 161 31.92 -3.29 -10.81
N PRO A 162 33.24 -3.11 -10.91
CA PRO A 162 33.85 -2.45 -12.06
C PRO A 162 33.29 -3.07 -13.34
N THR A 163 32.78 -2.23 -14.24
CA THR A 163 32.39 -2.64 -15.59
C THR A 163 33.59 -3.37 -16.19
N GLY A 164 33.44 -4.67 -16.46
CA GLY A 164 34.52 -5.48 -17.03
C GLY A 164 35.02 -4.86 -18.33
N PRO A 165 36.30 -5.05 -18.69
CA PRO A 165 36.86 -4.47 -19.90
C PRO A 165 36.02 -4.87 -21.11
N GLN A 166 35.52 -3.87 -21.82
CA GLN A 166 34.83 -4.05 -23.10
C GLN A 166 35.82 -4.71 -24.05
N GLY A 167 35.60 -5.98 -24.38
CA GLY A 167 36.42 -6.71 -25.32
C GLY A 167 36.43 -5.97 -26.66
N ASN A 168 37.63 -5.63 -27.13
CA ASN A 168 37.82 -5.05 -28.44
C ASN A 168 37.43 -6.08 -29.50
N THR A 169 36.28 -5.90 -30.14
CA THR A 169 35.90 -6.68 -31.32
C THR A 169 36.55 -6.07 -32.55
N GLY A 170 37.52 -6.79 -33.11
CA GLY A 170 37.71 -6.98 -34.55
C GLY A 170 38.60 -5.97 -35.29
N ALA A 171 39.79 -6.43 -35.68
CA ALA A 171 40.42 -6.08 -36.95
C ALA A 171 40.27 -7.27 -37.89
#